data_AF-A0A3L7V3M7-F1
#
_entry.id   AF-A0A3L7V3M7-F1
#
_cell.length_a   1.000
_cell.length_b   1.000
_cell.length_c   1.000
_cell.angle_alpha   90.00
_cell.angle_beta   90.00
_cell.angle_gamma   90.00
#
_symmetry.space_group_name_H-M   'P 1'
#
loop_
_entity.id
_entity.type
_entity.pdbx_description
1 polymer ?
#
loop_
_entity_poly.entity_id
_entity_poly.type
_entity_poly.pdbx_seq_one_letter_code
_entity_poly.pdbx_strand_id
1 'polypeptide(L)'
;DTNCYSRYYPKRLSAEVLLDCIDTVTGSISQFDGGLPVGTRAIELPDTSFASYFLTVFGRPDSSTACECERTNSSTLAQSLHLLNSKEMQGKLSSDASRAAKWASTAIADAALSPVENIRKTAPERIRELYLRSLGRAPSESEQAIAIEYLMQRADRLKEAYEDLVWGIVNSKEFLFNH
;
A
#
# COMPACT_ATOMS: atom_id res chain seq x y z
N ASP A 1 -0.37 -29.17 -15.72
CA ASP A 1 0.08 -28.33 -16.83
C ASP A 1 0.82 -27.10 -16.29
N THR A 2 1.93 -27.33 -15.60
CA THR A 2 2.71 -26.33 -14.83
C THR A 2 4.22 -26.53 -14.95
N ASN A 3 4.67 -27.53 -15.73
CA ASN A 3 6.06 -27.95 -15.78
C ASN A 3 6.87 -27.28 -16.91
N CYS A 4 6.21 -26.48 -17.75
CA CYS A 4 6.87 -25.68 -18.78
C CYS A 4 6.56 -24.22 -18.50
N TYR A 5 7.58 -23.42 -18.15
CA TYR A 5 7.49 -21.99 -17.86
C TYR A 5 7.20 -21.14 -19.11
N SER A 6 6.30 -21.60 -19.99
CA SER A 6 5.93 -20.89 -21.23
C SER A 6 5.15 -19.59 -20.98
N ARG A 7 4.63 -19.41 -19.76
CA ARG A 7 4.02 -18.16 -19.27
C ARG A 7 4.24 -17.99 -17.78
N TYR A 8 4.36 -16.74 -17.35
CA TYR A 8 4.35 -16.39 -15.93
C TYR A 8 2.89 -16.32 -15.45
N TYR A 9 2.58 -17.07 -14.40
CA TYR A 9 1.28 -16.96 -13.73
C TYR A 9 1.40 -15.94 -12.61
N PRO A 10 0.46 -14.99 -12.50
CA PRO A 10 0.50 -14.01 -11.44
C PRO A 10 0.55 -14.67 -10.07
N LYS A 11 1.55 -14.29 -9.27
CA LYS A 11 1.74 -14.80 -7.91
C LYS A 11 1.46 -13.68 -6.93
N ARG A 12 0.75 -13.99 -5.86
CA ARG A 12 0.54 -13.03 -4.79
C ARG A 12 1.85 -12.79 -4.04
N LEU A 13 2.01 -11.57 -3.54
CA LEU A 13 3.01 -11.26 -2.52
C LEU A 13 2.75 -12.09 -1.25
N SER A 14 3.84 -12.48 -0.56
CA SER A 14 3.71 -13.12 0.77
C SER A 14 3.16 -12.11 1.78
N ALA A 15 2.63 -12.59 2.90
CA ALA A 15 2.02 -11.75 3.93
C ALA A 15 2.98 -10.65 4.43
N GLU A 16 4.23 -11.02 4.67
CA GLU A 16 5.28 -10.13 5.17
C GLU A 16 5.65 -9.07 4.14
N VAL A 17 5.91 -9.50 2.89
CA VAL A 17 6.24 -8.59 1.79
C VAL A 17 5.08 -7.63 1.52
N LEU A 18 3.84 -8.12 1.53
CA LEU A 18 2.68 -7.27 1.30
C LEU A 18 2.51 -6.21 2.40
N LEU A 19 2.71 -6.58 3.67
CA LEU A 19 2.65 -5.63 4.79
C LEU A 19 3.74 -4.56 4.65
N ASP A 20 4.97 -4.96 4.32
CA ASP A 20 6.08 -4.03 4.11
C ASP A 20 5.86 -3.12 2.90
N CYS A 21 5.24 -3.64 1.83
CA CYS A 21 4.84 -2.83 0.67
C CYS A 21 3.76 -1.81 1.05
N ILE A 22 2.76 -2.21 1.84
CA ILE A 22 1.71 -1.31 2.35
C ILE A 22 2.33 -0.20 3.21
N ASP A 23 3.23 -0.55 4.12
CA ASP A 23 3.96 0.43 4.95
C ASP A 23 4.76 1.39 4.08
N THR A 24 5.46 0.85 3.10
CA THR A 24 6.23 1.64 2.14
C THR A 24 5.36 2.59 1.35
N VAL A 25 4.16 2.19 0.91
CA VAL A 25 3.24 3.01 0.08
C VAL A 25 2.40 4.00 0.90
N THR A 26 2.02 3.63 2.12
CA THR A 26 1.32 4.52 3.05
C THR A 26 2.27 5.47 3.78
N GLY A 27 3.57 5.14 3.84
CA GLY A 27 4.54 5.84 4.68
C GLY A 27 4.32 5.60 6.18
N SER A 28 3.57 4.56 6.53
CA SER A 28 3.35 4.12 7.91
C SER A 28 4.42 3.10 8.32
N ILE A 29 4.47 2.78 9.61
CA ILE A 29 5.40 1.79 10.17
C ILE A 29 4.57 0.82 11.00
N SER A 30 4.57 -0.46 10.62
CA SER A 30 4.06 -1.53 11.48
C SER A 30 4.95 -1.68 12.70
N GLN A 31 4.34 -1.86 13.86
CA GLN A 31 5.04 -2.15 15.10
C GLN A 31 4.78 -3.60 15.49
N PHE A 32 5.82 -4.27 15.96
CA PHE A 32 5.77 -5.63 16.44
C PHE A 32 6.21 -5.62 17.90
N ASP A 33 5.40 -6.20 18.78
CA ASP A 33 5.70 -6.30 20.21
C ASP A 33 6.94 -7.18 20.47
N GLY A 34 7.50 -7.16 21.68
CA GLY A 34 8.63 -8.05 22.03
C GLY A 34 10.02 -7.39 21.96
N GLY A 35 10.08 -6.05 22.02
CA GLY A 35 11.33 -5.31 22.18
C GLY A 35 12.14 -5.09 20.90
N LEU A 36 11.52 -5.31 19.73
CA LEU A 36 12.14 -5.00 18.45
C LEU A 36 12.31 -3.48 18.25
N PRO A 37 13.37 -3.02 17.58
CA PRO A 37 13.52 -1.62 17.21
C PRO A 37 12.36 -1.12 16.35
N VAL A 38 12.01 0.16 16.49
CA VAL A 38 11.00 0.81 15.65
C VAL A 38 11.49 0.80 14.19
N GLY A 39 10.60 0.42 13.27
CA GLY A 39 10.92 0.32 11.84
C GLY A 39 11.43 -1.05 11.41
N THR A 40 11.45 -2.05 12.31
CA THR A 40 11.70 -3.45 11.92
C THR A 40 10.65 -3.88 10.90
N ARG A 41 11.10 -4.42 9.77
CA ARG A 41 10.20 -4.88 8.70
C ARG A 41 9.59 -6.24 9.02
N ALA A 42 8.43 -6.54 8.44
CA ALA A 42 7.78 -7.83 8.60
C ALA A 42 8.67 -8.99 8.11
N ILE A 43 9.43 -8.77 7.04
CA ILE A 43 10.40 -9.77 6.53
C ILE A 43 11.61 -10.00 7.45
N GLU A 44 11.85 -9.10 8.42
CA GLU A 44 12.99 -9.17 9.35
C GLU A 44 12.61 -9.85 10.67
N LEU A 45 11.35 -10.27 10.83
CA LEU A 45 10.90 -10.97 12.03
C LEU A 45 11.64 -12.31 12.19
N PRO A 46 12.20 -12.61 13.37
CA PRO A 46 13.03 -13.79 13.56
C PRO A 46 12.20 -15.08 13.63
N ASP A 47 10.95 -15.00 14.10
CA ASP A 47 10.02 -16.13 14.23
C ASP A 47 8.55 -15.67 14.21
N THR A 48 7.62 -16.61 14.40
CA THR A 48 6.17 -16.37 14.38
C THR A 48 5.57 -15.90 15.70
N SER A 49 6.37 -15.82 16.78
CA SER A 49 5.90 -15.40 18.11
C SER A 49 5.41 -13.96 18.16
N PHE A 50 5.82 -13.15 17.17
CA PHE A 50 5.36 -11.79 16.95
C PHE A 50 3.94 -11.80 16.37
N ALA A 51 2.97 -11.48 17.22
CA ALA A 51 1.56 -11.46 16.84
C ALA A 51 1.24 -10.35 15.85
N SER A 52 0.63 -10.69 14.72
CA SER A 52 0.05 -9.74 13.78
C SER A 52 -1.15 -10.37 13.10
N TYR A 53 -2.33 -9.78 13.29
CA TYR A 53 -3.56 -10.27 12.68
C TYR A 53 -3.48 -10.24 11.15
N PHE A 54 -2.86 -9.19 10.59
CA PHE A 54 -2.60 -9.10 9.15
C PHE A 54 -1.78 -10.29 8.67
N LEU A 55 -0.63 -10.58 9.31
CA LEU A 55 0.22 -11.68 8.86
C LEU A 55 -0.51 -13.03 8.90
N THR A 56 -1.32 -13.28 9.93
CA THR A 56 -2.16 -14.49 10.02
C THR A 56 -3.19 -14.58 8.91
N VAL A 57 -3.96 -13.50 8.65
CA VAL A 57 -5.02 -13.50 7.61
C VAL A 57 -4.45 -13.73 6.22
N PHE A 58 -3.23 -13.27 5.96
CA PHE A 58 -2.56 -13.36 4.66
C PHE A 58 -1.71 -14.62 4.49
N GLY A 59 -1.79 -15.55 5.44
CA GLY A 59 -1.25 -16.89 5.29
C GLY A 59 0.20 -17.05 5.73
N ARG A 60 0.69 -16.21 6.66
CA ARG A 60 1.97 -16.46 7.34
C ARG A 60 1.89 -17.86 7.99
N PRO A 61 2.86 -18.75 7.72
CA PRO A 61 2.87 -20.09 8.32
C PRO A 61 3.08 -20.00 9.83
N ASP A 62 2.62 -21.01 10.57
CA ASP A 62 2.83 -21.09 12.03
C ASP A 62 4.26 -21.53 12.37
N SER A 63 5.01 -22.02 11.36
CA SER A 63 6.38 -22.54 11.46
C SER A 63 6.52 -23.73 12.41
N SER A 64 5.41 -24.43 12.64
CA SER A 64 5.36 -25.63 13.47
C SER A 64 6.04 -26.84 12.81
N THR A 65 6.09 -26.84 11.47
CA THR A 65 6.78 -27.83 10.67
C THR A 65 7.65 -27.17 9.59
N ALA A 66 8.64 -27.91 9.06
CA ALA A 66 9.48 -27.44 7.95
C ALA A 66 8.78 -27.48 6.58
N CYS A 67 7.47 -27.71 6.53
CA CYS A 67 6.74 -27.85 5.27
C CYS A 67 6.41 -26.49 4.67
N GLU A 68 6.83 -26.25 3.42
CA GLU A 68 6.38 -25.08 2.65
C GLU A 68 4.85 -25.04 2.46
N CYS A 69 4.18 -26.20 2.60
CA CYS A 69 2.74 -26.33 2.49
C CYS A 69 1.92 -25.60 3.57
N GLU A 70 2.53 -25.20 4.70
CA GLU A 70 1.86 -24.37 5.70
C GLU A 70 1.55 -22.95 5.18
N ARG A 71 2.34 -22.47 4.21
CA ARG A 71 2.14 -21.15 3.62
C ARG A 71 1.00 -21.20 2.61
N THR A 72 -0.01 -20.37 2.82
CA THR A 72 -1.17 -20.28 1.92
C THR A 72 -1.05 -19.08 0.99
N ASN A 73 -0.75 -19.35 -0.27
CA ASN A 73 -0.68 -18.33 -1.33
C ASN A 73 -2.00 -18.15 -2.10
N SER A 74 -3.07 -18.83 -1.69
CA SER A 74 -4.39 -18.71 -2.32
C SER A 74 -5.05 -17.38 -1.94
N SER A 75 -5.59 -16.68 -2.92
CA SER A 75 -6.39 -15.47 -2.68
C SER A 75 -7.79 -15.87 -2.19
N THR A 76 -8.23 -15.33 -1.06
CA THR A 76 -9.58 -15.52 -0.55
C THR A 76 -10.37 -14.22 -0.54
N LEU A 77 -11.69 -14.32 -0.66
CA LEU A 77 -12.59 -13.16 -0.53
C LEU A 77 -12.40 -12.45 0.82
N ALA A 78 -12.16 -13.20 1.89
CA ALA A 78 -11.91 -12.66 3.23
C ALA A 78 -10.67 -11.76 3.28
N GLN A 79 -9.60 -12.13 2.58
CA GLN A 79 -8.37 -11.32 2.51
C GLN A 79 -8.59 -10.02 1.72
N SER A 80 -9.32 -10.09 0.59
CA SER A 80 -9.68 -8.87 -0.15
C SER A 80 -10.57 -7.95 0.68
N LEU A 81 -11.55 -8.49 1.40
CA LEU A 81 -12.39 -7.72 2.32
C LEU A 81 -11.59 -7.11 3.47
N HIS A 82 -10.54 -7.79 3.95
CA HIS A 82 -9.66 -7.26 4.98
C HIS A 82 -8.84 -6.06 4.48
N LEU A 83 -8.30 -6.10 3.25
CA LEU A 83 -7.62 -4.93 2.68
C LEU A 83 -8.56 -3.73 2.52
N LEU A 84 -9.80 -3.99 2.10
CA LEU A 84 -10.78 -2.94 1.86
C LEU A 84 -11.25 -2.29 3.16
N ASN A 85 -11.45 -3.07 4.23
CA ASN A 85 -12.24 -2.63 5.40
C ASN A 85 -11.53 -2.74 6.75
N SER A 86 -10.27 -3.19 6.80
CA SER A 86 -9.60 -3.35 8.10
C SER A 86 -9.29 -2.01 8.76
N LYS A 87 -9.49 -1.96 10.08
CA LYS A 87 -9.09 -0.82 10.91
C LYS A 87 -7.60 -0.53 10.81
N GLU A 88 -6.79 -1.57 10.64
CA GLU A 88 -5.35 -1.44 10.46
C GLU A 88 -5.01 -0.68 9.17
N MET A 89 -5.58 -1.08 8.03
CA MET A 89 -5.40 -0.34 6.77
C MET A 89 -5.90 1.10 6.87
N GLN A 90 -7.09 1.29 7.44
CA GLN A 90 -7.65 2.63 7.62
C GLN A 90 -6.77 3.49 8.53
N GLY A 91 -6.22 2.94 9.59
CA GLY A 91 -5.29 3.64 10.48
C GLY A 91 -3.98 4.03 9.79
N LYS A 92 -3.42 3.15 8.96
CA LYS A 92 -2.19 3.44 8.19
C LYS A 92 -2.39 4.57 7.18
N LEU A 93 -3.56 4.62 6.53
CA LEU A 93 -3.92 5.67 5.57
C LEU A 93 -4.20 7.00 6.27
N SER A 94 -5.03 6.99 7.33
CA SER A 94 -5.54 8.20 7.99
C SER A 94 -4.60 8.84 9.01
N SER A 95 -3.50 8.16 9.37
CA SER A 95 -2.49 8.70 10.29
C SER A 95 -1.94 10.05 9.83
N ASP A 96 -1.71 10.97 10.74
CA ASP A 96 -1.11 12.29 10.42
C ASP A 96 0.34 12.20 9.96
N ALA A 97 1.01 11.07 10.24
CA ALA A 97 2.33 10.77 9.71
C ALA A 97 2.29 10.11 8.31
N SER A 98 1.10 9.78 7.80
CA SER A 98 0.92 9.10 6.51
C SER A 98 1.41 9.95 5.36
N ARG A 99 1.73 9.30 4.24
CA ARG A 99 2.13 9.97 3.03
C ARG A 99 1.01 10.85 2.46
N ALA A 100 -0.24 10.42 2.59
CA ALA A 100 -1.39 11.22 2.18
C ALA A 100 -1.47 12.52 3.00
N ALA A 101 -1.30 12.44 4.32
CA ALA A 101 -1.24 13.63 5.18
C ALA A 101 -0.08 14.56 4.79
N LYS A 102 1.12 14.00 4.57
CA LYS A 102 2.30 14.76 4.14
C LYS A 102 2.06 15.45 2.80
N TRP A 103 1.52 14.77 1.80
CA TRP A 103 1.24 15.38 0.50
C TRP A 103 0.14 16.44 0.59
N ALA A 104 -0.92 16.19 1.36
CA ALA A 104 -1.97 17.20 1.57
C ALA A 104 -1.42 18.46 2.25
N SER A 105 -0.51 18.32 3.22
CA SER A 105 0.06 19.45 3.97
C SER A 105 1.20 20.17 3.25
N THR A 106 2.03 19.45 2.47
CA THR A 106 3.19 20.02 1.76
C THR A 106 2.86 20.47 0.34
N ALA A 107 1.58 20.50 -0.07
CA ALA A 107 1.21 21.09 -1.35
C ALA A 107 1.80 22.49 -1.33
N ILE A 108 2.81 22.75 -2.18
CA ILE A 108 3.64 23.95 -2.19
C ILE A 108 2.72 25.12 -1.90
N ALA A 109 2.74 25.60 -0.66
CA ALA A 109 1.81 26.59 -0.17
C ALA A 109 2.31 27.94 -0.67
N ASP A 110 2.34 28.07 -1.99
CA ASP A 110 2.42 29.36 -2.62
C ASP A 110 1.09 30.03 -2.29
N ALA A 111 1.10 30.87 -1.25
CA ALA A 111 -0.07 31.58 -0.77
C ALA A 111 -0.67 32.51 -1.86
N ALA A 112 0.06 32.73 -2.96
CA ALA A 112 -0.43 33.47 -4.12
C ALA A 112 -1.31 32.64 -5.07
N LEU A 113 -1.28 31.31 -5.00
CA LEU A 113 -2.03 30.42 -5.89
C LEU A 113 -3.31 29.90 -5.23
N SER A 114 -4.36 29.71 -6.04
CA SER A 114 -5.58 29.05 -5.56
C SER A 114 -5.29 27.57 -5.19
N PRO A 115 -6.09 26.94 -4.31
CA PRO A 115 -5.91 25.53 -3.96
C PRO A 115 -5.83 24.60 -5.18
N VAL A 116 -6.64 24.86 -6.19
CA VAL A 116 -6.71 24.07 -7.44
C VAL A 116 -5.43 24.24 -8.28
N GLU A 117 -4.86 25.44 -8.36
CA GLU A 117 -3.59 25.68 -9.05
C GLU A 117 -2.41 25.02 -8.34
N ASN A 118 -2.39 25.09 -7.00
CA ASN A 118 -1.40 24.40 -6.18
C ASN A 118 -1.45 22.88 -6.39
N ILE A 119 -2.65 22.29 -6.47
CA ILE A 119 -2.83 20.87 -6.81
C ILE A 119 -2.30 20.59 -8.21
N ARG A 120 -2.70 21.36 -9.22
CA ARG A 120 -2.25 21.16 -10.61
C ARG A 120 -0.72 21.21 -10.75
N LYS A 121 -0.05 22.02 -9.94
CA LYS A 121 1.42 22.14 -9.93
C LYS A 121 2.13 21.01 -9.20
N THR A 122 1.52 20.40 -8.18
CA THR A 122 2.20 19.47 -7.26
C THR A 122 1.74 18.02 -7.36
N ALA A 123 0.50 17.79 -7.78
CA ALA A 123 -0.08 16.45 -7.94
C ALA A 123 0.67 15.59 -8.96
N PRO A 124 1.13 16.09 -10.14
CA PRO A 124 1.78 15.26 -11.15
C PRO A 124 2.96 14.45 -10.60
N GLU A 125 3.86 15.08 -9.87
CA GLU A 125 5.05 14.47 -9.27
C GLU A 125 4.68 13.47 -8.17
N ARG A 126 3.67 13.78 -7.36
CA ARG A 126 3.22 12.91 -6.26
C ARG A 126 2.52 11.67 -6.76
N ILE A 127 1.69 11.81 -7.79
CA ILE A 127 1.06 10.67 -8.46
C ILE A 127 2.14 9.82 -9.12
N ARG A 128 3.13 10.44 -9.78
CA ARG A 128 4.27 9.70 -10.33
C ARG A 128 5.05 8.94 -9.25
N GLU A 129 5.34 9.59 -8.12
CA GLU A 129 6.00 8.96 -6.98
C GLU A 129 5.19 7.79 -6.44
N LEU A 130 3.87 7.96 -6.29
CA LEU A 130 2.97 6.91 -5.82
C LEU A 130 3.08 5.67 -6.71
N TYR A 131 2.89 5.84 -8.03
CA TYR A 131 2.96 4.76 -9.02
C TYR A 131 4.32 4.07 -9.05
N LEU A 132 5.42 4.82 -8.94
CA LEU A 132 6.76 4.23 -8.91
C LEU A 132 6.99 3.39 -7.64
N ARG A 133 6.52 3.87 -6.48
CA ARG A 133 6.65 3.16 -5.20
C ARG A 133 5.76 1.93 -5.11
N SER A 134 4.59 1.96 -5.74
CA SER A 134 3.60 0.88 -5.64
C SER A 134 3.67 -0.13 -6.78
N LEU A 135 3.81 0.33 -8.03
CA LEU A 135 3.71 -0.48 -9.24
C LEU A 135 5.04 -0.56 -10.01
N GLY A 136 6.08 0.17 -9.58
CA GLY A 136 7.39 0.15 -10.24
C GLY A 136 7.42 0.79 -11.64
N ARG A 137 6.36 1.48 -12.05
CA ARG A 137 6.25 2.17 -13.35
C ARG A 137 5.72 3.59 -13.18
N ALA A 138 5.84 4.40 -14.23
CA ALA A 138 5.15 5.68 -14.29
C ALA A 138 3.63 5.48 -14.56
N PRO A 139 2.77 6.41 -14.11
CA PRO A 139 1.38 6.44 -14.54
C PRO A 139 1.32 6.73 -16.03
N SER A 140 0.32 6.17 -16.70
CA SER A 140 -0.06 6.59 -18.05
C SER A 140 -0.67 7.99 -18.03
N GLU A 141 -0.76 8.64 -19.19
CA GLU A 141 -1.34 9.98 -19.31
C GLU A 141 -2.79 10.04 -18.83
N SER A 142 -3.58 8.99 -19.11
CA SER A 142 -4.97 8.92 -18.67
C SER A 142 -5.10 8.70 -17.16
N GLU A 143 -4.31 7.79 -16.58
CA GLU A 143 -4.25 7.57 -15.13
C GLU A 143 -3.87 8.85 -14.39
N GLN A 144 -2.86 9.57 -14.90
CA GLN A 144 -2.40 10.82 -14.32
C GLN A 144 -3.47 11.91 -14.41
N ALA A 145 -4.11 12.07 -15.57
CA ALA A 145 -5.17 13.06 -15.76
C ALA A 145 -6.36 12.81 -14.81
N ILE A 146 -6.83 11.56 -14.71
CA ILE A 146 -7.94 11.18 -13.82
C ILE A 146 -7.59 11.46 -12.36
N ALA A 147 -6.40 11.08 -11.91
CA ALA A 147 -5.98 11.30 -10.53
C ALA A 147 -5.84 12.79 -10.18
N ILE A 148 -5.31 13.61 -11.10
CA ILE A 148 -5.21 15.08 -10.91
C ILE A 148 -6.61 15.69 -10.83
N GLU A 149 -7.50 15.33 -11.76
CA GLU A 149 -8.88 15.84 -11.78
C GLU A 149 -9.60 15.49 -10.48
N TYR A 150 -9.47 14.25 -10.01
CA TYR A 150 -10.05 13.78 -8.76
C TYR A 150 -9.57 14.61 -7.55
N LEU A 151 -8.27 14.88 -7.45
CA LEU A 151 -7.71 15.73 -6.39
C LEU A 151 -8.24 17.17 -6.45
N MET A 152 -8.38 17.72 -7.66
CA MET A 152 -8.90 19.08 -7.85
C MET A 152 -10.38 19.20 -7.44
N GLN A 153 -11.19 18.18 -7.74
CA GLN A 153 -12.61 18.15 -7.35
C GLN A 153 -12.81 18.08 -5.83
N ARG A 154 -11.79 17.61 -5.09
CA ARG A 154 -11.81 17.45 -3.63
C ARG A 154 -10.76 18.33 -2.94
N ALA A 155 -10.52 19.52 -3.49
CA ALA A 155 -9.54 20.45 -2.92
C ALA A 155 -9.85 20.85 -1.46
N ASP A 156 -11.12 20.81 -1.03
CA ASP A 156 -11.56 21.07 0.35
C ASP A 156 -11.17 19.94 1.33
N ARG A 157 -10.97 18.72 0.83
CA ARG A 157 -10.64 17.51 1.61
C ARG A 157 -9.47 16.78 1.00
N LEU A 158 -8.39 17.51 0.75
CA LEU A 158 -7.26 17.01 -0.01
C LEU A 158 -6.57 15.80 0.65
N LYS A 159 -6.54 15.73 1.99
CA LYS A 159 -6.02 14.58 2.74
C LYS A 159 -6.82 13.31 2.40
N GLU A 160 -8.13 13.36 2.53
CA GLU A 160 -9.04 12.25 2.19
C GLU A 160 -8.90 11.84 0.72
N ALA A 161 -8.74 12.81 -0.19
CA ALA A 161 -8.57 12.52 -1.61
C ALA A 161 -7.26 11.77 -1.91
N TYR A 162 -6.15 12.10 -1.23
CA TYR A 162 -4.91 11.32 -1.36
C TYR A 162 -5.03 9.95 -0.67
N GLU A 163 -5.74 9.83 0.45
CA GLU A 163 -6.02 8.54 1.09
C GLU A 163 -6.78 7.61 0.14
N ASP A 164 -7.81 8.13 -0.54
CA ASP A 164 -8.61 7.40 -1.52
C ASP A 164 -7.75 6.92 -2.71
N LEU A 165 -6.83 7.75 -3.23
CA LEU A 165 -5.90 7.35 -4.29
C LEU A 165 -4.95 6.23 -3.85
N VAL A 166 -4.35 6.36 -2.66
CA VAL A 166 -3.44 5.34 -2.12
C VAL A 166 -4.20 4.03 -1.88
N TRP A 167 -5.40 4.12 -1.31
CA TRP A 167 -6.28 2.96 -1.09
C TRP A 167 -6.66 2.27 -2.39
N GLY A 168 -7.01 3.03 -3.44
CA GLY A 168 -7.34 2.49 -4.75
C GLY A 168 -6.19 1.70 -5.38
N ILE A 169 -4.96 2.18 -5.25
CA ILE A 169 -3.76 1.49 -5.74
C ILE A 169 -3.47 0.23 -4.92
N VAL A 170 -3.52 0.30 -3.58
CA VAL A 170 -3.26 -0.86 -2.72
C VAL A 170 -4.27 -1.98 -2.94
N ASN A 171 -5.51 -1.66 -3.30
CA ASN A 171 -6.55 -2.64 -3.62
C ASN A 171 -6.58 -3.05 -5.11
N SER A 172 -5.68 -2.52 -5.94
CA SER A 172 -5.59 -2.89 -7.34
C SER A 172 -4.99 -4.30 -7.51
N LYS A 173 -5.36 -4.97 -8.60
CA LYS A 173 -4.76 -6.27 -8.94
C LYS A 173 -3.26 -6.14 -9.19
N GLU A 174 -2.83 -5.05 -9.81
CA GLU A 174 -1.44 -4.80 -10.14
C GLU A 174 -0.54 -4.68 -8.91
N PHE A 175 -1.08 -4.15 -7.80
CA PHE A 175 -0.35 -4.08 -6.54
C PHE A 175 -0.29 -5.42 -5.80
N LEU A 176 -1.38 -6.20 -5.83
CA LEU A 176 -1.50 -7.43 -5.03
C LEU A 176 -0.80 -8.64 -5.63
N PHE A 177 -0.52 -8.59 -6.94
CA PHE A 177 0.05 -9.72 -7.68
C PHE A 177 1.31 -9.28 -8.43
N ASN A 178 2.36 -10.06 -8.28
CA ASN A 178 3.50 -10.01 -9.20
C ASN A 178 3.02 -10.53 -10.55
N HIS A 179 3.35 -9.79 -11.61
CA HIS A 179 2.98 -10.07 -13.00
C HIS A 179 4.18 -10.42 -13.86
#